data_AF-A0A814QP13-F1
#
_entry.id   AF-A0A814QP13-F1
#
_cell.length_a   1.000
_cell.length_b   1.000
_cell.length_c   1.000
_cell.angle_alpha   90.00
_cell.angle_beta   90.00
_cell.angle_gamma   90.00
#
_symmetry.space_group_name_H-M   'P 1'
#
loop_
_entity.id
_entity.type
_entity.pdbx_description
1 polymer ?
#
loop_
_entity_poly.entity_id
_entity_poly.type
_entity_poly.pdbx_seq_one_letter_code
_entity_poly.pdbx_strand_id
1 'polypeptide(L)'
;MDAGKIISSLVVCDVSVTIDENRIKNELMDRYNGVANVTRMFFDDEDETPKTSVQVDFTLPDVARQILRDRSIVIGGICRRVYPIKKSVYQQTFTRSQKNRQNTAASINEQDLLNLFEEQKKTLAQIINSLDEKLNHAIKV
;
A
#
# COMPACT_ATOMS: atom_id res chain seq x y z
N MET A 1 38.34 9.48 4.90
CA MET A 1 37.58 9.47 6.16
C MET A 1 36.26 10.16 5.87
N ASP A 2 35.21 9.40 5.58
CA ASP A 2 33.90 9.95 5.25
C ASP A 2 33.27 10.53 6.53
N ALA A 3 33.00 11.84 6.53
CA ALA A 3 32.33 12.52 7.62
C ALA A 3 31.02 11.80 7.92
N GLY A 4 30.88 11.30 9.15
CA GLY A 4 29.85 10.36 9.59
C GLY A 4 28.45 10.81 9.22
N LYS A 5 27.95 10.33 8.07
CA LYS A 5 26.56 10.51 7.69
C LYS A 5 25.71 9.80 8.74
N ILE A 6 24.90 10.56 9.46
CA ILE A 6 23.95 10.00 10.43
C ILE A 6 22.92 9.21 9.62
N ILE A 7 22.97 7.89 9.72
CA ILE A 7 21.98 7.00 9.13
C ILE A 7 20.96 6.72 10.23
N SER A 8 19.81 7.39 10.15
CA SER A 8 18.66 7.17 11.04
C SER A 8 17.53 6.41 10.35
N SER A 9 17.59 6.26 9.02
CA SER A 9 16.49 5.70 8.24
C SER A 9 17.01 4.60 7.31
N LEU A 10 16.29 3.48 7.28
CA LEU A 10 16.59 2.32 6.48
C LEU A 10 15.40 1.97 5.59
N VAL A 11 15.67 1.39 4.43
CA VAL A 11 14.65 0.79 3.57
C VAL A 11 14.74 -0.72 3.69
N VAL A 12 13.62 -1.37 3.94
CA VAL A 12 13.50 -2.83 3.99
C VAL A 12 12.69 -3.26 2.77
N CYS A 13 13.31 -4.08 1.92
CA CYS A 13 12.70 -4.53 0.67
C CYS A 13 11.88 -5.81 0.83
N ASP A 14 11.02 -6.06 -0.14
CA ASP A 14 10.22 -7.28 -0.29
C ASP A 14 9.28 -7.53 0.91
N VAL A 15 8.73 -6.47 1.49
CA VAL A 15 7.81 -6.57 2.63
C VAL A 15 6.38 -6.79 2.13
N SER A 16 5.78 -7.89 2.55
CA SER A 16 4.43 -8.29 2.13
C SER A 16 3.41 -7.15 2.35
N VAL A 17 2.56 -6.90 1.35
CA VAL A 17 1.43 -5.96 1.45
C VAL A 17 0.38 -6.38 2.47
N THR A 18 0.35 -7.67 2.82
CA THR A 18 -0.63 -8.22 3.77
C THR A 18 -0.33 -7.88 5.23
N ILE A 19 0.88 -7.42 5.55
CA ILE A 19 1.28 -7.01 6.90
C ILE A 19 1.15 -5.50 6.99
N ASP A 20 0.36 -5.02 7.94
CA ASP A 20 0.14 -3.60 8.18
C ASP A 20 1.35 -2.94 8.84
N GLU A 21 1.50 -1.63 8.61
CA GLU A 21 2.62 -0.84 9.13
C GLU A 21 2.68 -0.82 10.65
N ASN A 22 1.52 -0.82 11.32
CA ASN A 22 1.45 -0.82 12.79
C ASN A 22 1.96 -2.15 13.37
N ARG A 23 1.56 -3.28 12.78
CA ARG A 23 2.10 -4.59 13.17
C ARG A 23 3.60 -4.70 12.92
N ILE A 24 4.09 -4.21 11.77
CA ILE A 24 5.53 -4.16 11.49
C ILE A 24 6.23 -3.31 12.55
N LYS A 25 5.71 -2.11 12.84
CA LYS A 25 6.26 -1.22 13.86
C LYS A 25 6.32 -1.88 15.22
N ASN A 26 5.25 -2.53 15.68
CA ASN A 26 5.22 -3.23 16.96
C ASN A 26 6.26 -4.36 17.02
N GLU A 27 6.34 -5.21 15.98
CA GLU A 27 7.35 -6.27 15.92
C GLU A 27 8.78 -5.72 15.97
N LEU A 28 9.03 -4.61 15.27
CA LEU A 28 10.35 -3.97 15.28
C LEU A 28 10.65 -3.32 16.63
N MET A 29 9.66 -2.72 17.29
CA MET A 29 9.82 -2.12 18.63
C MET A 29 10.13 -3.17 19.70
N ASP A 30 9.62 -4.39 19.56
CA ASP A 30 9.91 -5.50 20.49
C ASP A 30 11.37 -6.00 20.36
N ARG A 31 12.00 -5.82 19.19
CA ARG A 31 13.34 -6.32 18.88
C ARG A 31 14.43 -5.25 18.92
N TYR A 32 14.06 -4.02 18.58
CA TYR A 32 15.00 -2.92 18.36
C TYR A 32 14.55 -1.69 19.13
N ASN A 33 15.45 -1.14 19.94
CA ASN A 33 15.19 0.10 20.64
C ASN A 33 15.18 1.29 19.67
N GLY A 34 14.23 2.21 19.88
CA GLY A 34 14.21 3.48 19.17
C GLY A 34 13.63 3.43 17.76
N VAL A 35 12.73 2.49 17.45
CA VAL A 35 11.92 2.58 16.22
C VAL A 35 10.93 3.74 16.36
N ALA A 36 11.07 4.78 15.52
CA ALA A 36 10.22 5.96 15.55
C ALA A 36 8.99 5.79 14.66
N ASN A 37 9.22 5.39 13.41
CA ASN A 37 8.20 5.36 12.38
C ASN A 37 8.44 4.23 11.37
N VAL A 38 7.35 3.73 10.78
CA VAL A 38 7.37 2.78 9.68
C VAL A 38 6.42 3.31 8.62
N THR A 39 6.93 3.53 7.40
CA THR A 39 6.15 4.06 6.28
C THR A 39 6.33 3.18 5.06
N ARG A 40 5.24 2.75 4.44
CA ARG A 40 5.25 1.94 3.23
C ARG A 40 5.61 2.79 2.03
N MET A 41 6.46 2.25 1.17
CA MET A 41 6.93 2.90 -0.04
C MET A 41 7.24 1.88 -1.12
N PHE A 42 7.44 2.36 -2.34
CA PHE A 42 8.08 1.59 -3.39
C PHE A 42 9.55 1.99 -3.46
N PHE A 43 10.42 1.00 -3.57
CA PHE A 43 11.86 1.21 -3.72
C PHE A 43 12.30 0.51 -5.00
N ASP A 44 12.83 1.29 -5.93
CA ASP A 44 13.48 0.74 -7.12
C ASP A 44 14.87 0.28 -6.70
N ASP A 45 15.13 -1.02 -6.86
CA ASP A 45 16.47 -1.56 -6.60
C ASP A 45 17.43 -1.27 -7.76
N GLU A 46 18.64 -1.84 -7.71
CA GLU A 46 19.67 -1.61 -8.73
C GLU A 46 19.23 -2.09 -10.14
N ASP A 47 18.23 -2.97 -10.20
CA ASP A 47 17.63 -3.49 -11.43
C ASP A 47 16.41 -2.65 -11.90
N GLU A 48 16.22 -1.46 -11.32
CA GLU A 48 15.08 -0.55 -11.57
C GLU A 48 13.71 -1.24 -11.39
N THR A 49 13.66 -2.31 -10.59
CA THR A 49 12.44 -3.07 -10.37
C THR A 49 11.75 -2.55 -9.11
N PRO A 50 10.51 -2.04 -9.21
CA PRO A 50 9.81 -1.49 -8.07
C PRO A 50 9.48 -2.60 -7.08
N LYS A 51 10.08 -2.54 -5.89
CA LYS A 51 9.82 -3.47 -4.79
C LYS A 51 8.91 -2.83 -3.76
N THR A 52 7.98 -3.63 -3.28
CA THR A 52 7.16 -3.24 -2.13
C THR A 52 8.05 -3.22 -0.90
N SER A 53 8.19 -2.05 -0.30
CA SER A 53 9.18 -1.79 0.73
C SER A 53 8.60 -0.98 1.89
N VAL A 54 9.32 -0.96 3.00
CA VAL A 54 9.02 -0.06 4.12
C VAL A 54 10.26 0.74 4.47
N GLN A 55 10.09 2.04 4.66
CA GLN A 55 11.05 2.89 5.35
C GLN A 55 10.85 2.71 6.85
N VAL A 56 11.94 2.45 7.57
CA VAL A 56 11.97 2.38 9.02
C VAL A 56 12.87 3.51 9.52
N ASP A 57 12.28 4.42 10.29
CA ASP A 57 12.99 5.51 10.93
C ASP A 57 13.31 5.14 12.38
N PHE A 58 14.56 5.39 12.78
CA PHE A 58 15.08 5.14 14.12
C PHE A 58 15.44 6.47 14.79
N THR A 59 15.07 6.62 16.07
CA THR A 59 15.54 7.70 16.94
C THR A 59 17.02 7.53 17.30
N LEU A 60 17.53 6.29 17.28
CA LEU A 60 18.90 5.94 17.61
C LEU A 60 19.67 5.51 16.35
N PRO A 61 20.59 6.34 15.82
CA PRO A 61 21.36 6.02 14.61
C PRO A 61 22.27 4.80 14.75
N ASP A 62 22.64 4.41 15.97
CA ASP A 62 23.49 3.22 16.22
C ASP A 62 22.78 1.92 15.83
N VAL A 63 21.49 1.83 16.12
CA VAL A 63 20.67 0.65 15.79
C VAL A 63 20.54 0.52 14.28
N ALA A 64 20.24 1.62 13.60
CA ALA A 64 20.18 1.64 12.14
C ALA A 64 21.54 1.27 11.49
N ARG A 65 22.66 1.73 12.07
CA ARG A 65 24.01 1.36 11.60
C ARG A 65 24.32 -0.11 11.81
N GLN A 66 23.90 -0.69 12.93
CA GLN A 66 24.07 -2.12 13.19
C GLN A 66 23.29 -2.96 12.19
N ILE A 67 21.99 -2.68 12.02
CA ILE A 67 21.14 -3.39 11.06
C ILE A 67 21.69 -3.27 9.63
N LEU A 68 22.21 -2.09 9.27
CA LEU A 68 22.83 -1.88 7.97
C LEU A 68 24.13 -2.69 7.78
N ARG A 69 24.92 -2.86 8.85
CA ARG A 69 26.11 -3.72 8.82
C ARG A 69 25.72 -5.18 8.63
N ASP A 70 24.67 -5.63 9.29
CA ASP A 70 24.13 -6.99 9.17
C ASP A 70 23.39 -7.22 7.84
N ARG A 71 23.10 -6.13 7.11
CA ARG A 71 22.40 -6.10 5.81
C ARG A 71 21.03 -6.78 5.83
N SER A 72 20.45 -6.99 7.01
CA SER A 72 19.20 -7.71 7.15
C SER A 72 18.43 -7.34 8.41
N ILE A 73 17.11 -7.55 8.35
CA ILE A 73 16.18 -7.34 9.46
C ILE A 73 15.04 -8.36 9.37
N VAL A 74 14.46 -8.77 10.50
CA VAL A 74 13.36 -9.73 10.52
C VAL A 74 12.02 -9.01 10.61
N ILE A 75 11.12 -9.27 9.66
CA ILE A 75 9.74 -8.78 9.64
C ILE A 75 8.81 -9.93 9.26
N GLY A 76 7.77 -10.18 10.06
CA GLY A 76 6.85 -11.30 9.88
C GLY A 76 7.54 -12.65 9.97
N GLY A 77 8.61 -12.75 10.77
CA GLY A 77 9.44 -13.95 10.88
C GLY A 77 10.35 -14.24 9.69
N ILE A 78 10.39 -13.36 8.67
CA ILE A 78 11.22 -13.53 7.47
C ILE A 78 12.37 -12.53 7.50
N CYS A 79 13.58 -13.01 7.19
CA CYS A 79 14.76 -12.18 7.03
C CYS A 79 14.69 -11.40 5.71
N ARG A 80 14.71 -10.07 5.80
CA ARG A 80 14.58 -9.13 4.67
C ARG A 80 15.85 -8.33 4.50
N ARG A 81 16.16 -7.96 3.25
CA ARG A 81 17.32 -7.12 2.94
C ARG A 81 17.04 -5.67 3.30
N VAL A 82 18.09 -4.99 3.76
CA VAL A 82 18.02 -3.57 4.15
C VAL A 82 19.02 -2.73 3.35
N TYR A 83 18.60 -1.52 3.03
CA TYR A 83 19.37 -0.54 2.27
C TYR A 83 19.38 0.80 2.99
N PRO A 84 20.48 1.57 2.88
CA PRO A 84 20.52 2.91 3.44
C PRO A 84 19.65 3.83 2.57
N ILE A 85 18.84 4.68 3.19
CA ILE A 85 18.13 5.71 2.43
C ILE A 85 19.15 6.71 1.88
N LYS A 86 19.37 6.70 0.56
CA LYS A 86 20.08 7.80 -0.11
C LYS A 86 19.05 8.94 -0.23
N LYS A 87 19.44 10.19 0.06
CA LYS A 87 18.51 11.35 0.02
C LYS A 87 17.81 11.54 -1.35
N SER A 88 18.25 10.84 -2.39
CA SER A 88 17.66 10.80 -3.73
C SER A 88 16.59 9.72 -3.93
N VAL A 89 16.27 8.90 -2.92
CA VAL A 89 15.25 7.87 -3.05
C VAL A 89 13.89 8.55 -3.08
N TYR A 90 13.30 8.56 -4.27
CA TYR A 90 11.97 9.04 -4.56
C TYR A 90 10.99 8.49 -3.52
N GLN A 91 10.51 9.37 -2.64
CA GLN A 91 9.23 9.16 -1.98
C GLN A 91 8.17 9.28 -3.07
N GLN A 92 7.94 8.21 -3.84
CA GLN A 92 6.58 7.94 -4.29
C GLN A 92 5.82 7.49 -3.05
N THR A 93 5.56 8.46 -2.17
CA THR A 93 4.53 8.36 -1.16
C THR A 93 3.27 7.87 -1.86
N PHE A 94 2.45 7.11 -1.15
CA PHE A 94 1.09 6.78 -1.55
C PHE A 94 0.20 8.06 -1.67
N THR A 95 0.60 9.07 -2.45
CA THR A 95 -0.33 10.02 -3.08
C THR A 95 -0.97 9.42 -4.35
N ARG A 96 -0.89 8.08 -4.51
CA ARG A 96 -1.75 7.32 -5.43
C ARG A 96 -3.14 7.03 -4.83
N SER A 97 -3.66 7.93 -4.00
CA SER A 97 -5.09 7.98 -3.68
C SER A 97 -5.79 9.27 -4.11
N GLN A 98 -5.10 10.31 -4.62
CA GLN A 98 -5.82 11.47 -5.17
C GLN A 98 -5.26 12.13 -6.45
N LYS A 99 -4.01 11.88 -6.88
CA LYS A 99 -3.45 12.66 -8.02
C LYS A 99 -3.17 11.89 -9.32
N ASN A 100 -3.28 10.55 -9.34
CA ASN A 100 -3.03 9.73 -10.54
C ASN A 100 -4.28 9.01 -11.10
N ARG A 101 -5.45 9.63 -10.92
CA ARG A 101 -6.69 9.30 -11.66
C ARG A 101 -6.90 10.17 -12.90
N GLN A 102 -5.87 10.91 -13.36
CA GLN A 102 -6.06 11.84 -14.48
C GLN A 102 -5.57 11.36 -15.84
N ASN A 103 -4.94 10.18 -16.02
CA ASN A 103 -4.37 9.87 -17.34
C ASN A 103 -4.56 8.46 -17.95
N THR A 104 -5.38 7.55 -17.41
CA THR A 104 -5.73 6.30 -18.14
C THR A 104 -7.12 5.72 -17.84
N ALA A 105 -8.06 6.52 -17.37
CA ALA A 105 -9.47 6.18 -17.54
C ALA A 105 -10.05 7.29 -18.42
N ALA A 106 -10.62 6.92 -19.57
CA ALA A 106 -11.60 7.76 -20.23
C ALA A 106 -12.50 8.32 -19.12
N SER A 107 -12.60 9.65 -19.07
CA SER A 107 -13.30 10.39 -18.04
C SER A 107 -14.74 9.90 -17.95
N ILE A 108 -15.01 8.86 -17.16
CA ILE A 108 -16.36 8.47 -16.80
C ILE A 108 -16.84 9.60 -15.90
N ASN A 109 -17.66 10.46 -16.48
CA ASN A 109 -18.25 11.58 -15.78
C ASN A 109 -19.12 11.02 -14.65
N GLU A 110 -19.19 11.71 -13.51
CA GLU A 110 -20.05 11.29 -12.39
C GLU A 110 -21.51 11.12 -12.84
N GLN A 111 -21.91 11.89 -13.86
CA GLN A 111 -23.17 11.75 -14.58
C GLN A 111 -23.32 10.43 -15.33
N ASP A 112 -22.26 9.87 -15.92
CA ASP A 112 -22.33 8.58 -16.62
C ASP A 112 -22.49 7.43 -15.62
N LEU A 113 -21.85 7.53 -14.44
CA LEU A 113 -22.06 6.58 -13.36
C LEU A 113 -23.49 6.66 -12.80
N LEU A 114 -23.99 7.88 -12.57
CA LEU A 114 -25.37 8.09 -12.12
C LEU A 114 -26.39 7.57 -13.14
N ASN A 115 -26.16 7.82 -14.43
CA ASN A 115 -27.00 7.30 -15.51
C ASN A 115 -26.98 5.76 -15.54
N LEU A 116 -25.81 5.15 -15.36
CA LEU A 116 -25.68 3.69 -15.29
C LEU A 116 -26.43 3.11 -14.08
N PHE A 117 -26.34 3.76 -12.91
CA PHE A 117 -27.07 3.34 -11.71
C PHE A 117 -28.59 3.46 -11.88
N GLU A 118 -29.07 4.55 -12.48
CA GLU A 118 -30.50 4.73 -12.77
C GLU A 118 -31.00 3.73 -13.82
N GLU A 119 -30.20 3.42 -14.84
CA GLU A 119 -30.53 2.40 -15.85
C GLU A 119 -30.59 0.99 -15.24
N GLN A 120 -29.65 0.64 -14.37
CA GLN A 120 -29.69 -0.63 -13.63
C GLN A 120 -30.91 -0.71 -12.71
N LYS A 121 -31.27 0.37 -12.02
CA LYS A 121 -32.46 0.44 -11.15
C LYS A 121 -33.75 0.27 -11.94
N LYS A 122 -33.85 0.88 -13.12
CA LYS A 122 -35.00 0.73 -14.02
C LYS A 122 -35.14 -0.70 -14.55
N THR A 123 -34.01 -1.33 -14.90
CA THR A 123 -33.97 -2.71 -15.37
C THR A 123 -34.43 -3.67 -14.26
N LEU A 124 -33.96 -3.48 -13.03
CA LEU A 124 -34.40 -4.26 -11.86
C LEU A 124 -35.91 -4.12 -11.62
N ALA A 125 -36.45 -2.91 -11.71
CA ALA A 125 -37.89 -2.69 -11.56
C ALA A 125 -38.72 -3.41 -12.64
N GLN A 126 -38.24 -3.44 -13.88
CA GLN A 126 -38.91 -4.18 -14.97
C GLN A 126 -38.87 -5.69 -14.74
N ILE A 127 -37.75 -6.22 -14.24
CA ILE A 127 -37.63 -7.64 -13.90
C ILE A 127 -38.61 -8.01 -12.78
N ILE A 128 -38.68 -7.20 -11.72
CA ILE A 128 -39.61 -7.42 -10.60
C ILE A 128 -41.05 -7.42 -11.09
N ASN A 129 -41.46 -6.43 -11.90
CA ASN A 129 -42.82 -6.36 -12.43
C ASN A 129 -43.14 -7.56 -13.34
N SER A 130 -42.20 -8.00 -14.18
CA SER A 130 -42.40 -9.18 -15.03
C SER A 130 -42.52 -10.47 -14.21
N LEU A 131 -41.77 -10.59 -13.11
CA LEU A 131 -41.88 -11.71 -12.19
C LEU A 131 -43.21 -11.72 -11.45
N ASP A 132 -43.68 -10.54 -10.99
CA ASP A 132 -44.99 -10.40 -10.35
C ASP A 132 -46.15 -10.73 -11.30
N GLU A 133 -46.09 -10.30 -12.56
CA GLU A 133 -47.10 -10.67 -13.56
C GLU A 133 -47.12 -12.18 -13.84
N LYS A 134 -45.94 -12.80 -13.97
CA LYS A 134 -45.82 -14.25 -14.16
C LYS A 134 -46.32 -15.03 -12.94
N LEU A 135 -46.03 -14.56 -11.73
CA LEU A 135 -46.50 -15.16 -10.49
C LEU A 135 -48.02 -15.04 -10.36
N ASN A 136 -48.58 -13.87 -10.64
CA ASN A 136 -50.03 -13.65 -10.63
C ASN A 136 -50.77 -14.47 -11.69
N HIS A 137 -50.14 -14.71 -12.85
CA HIS A 137 -50.68 -15.63 -13.86
C HIS A 137 -50.57 -17.10 -13.39
N ALA A 138 -49.51 -17.48 -12.70
CA ALA A 138 -49.34 -18.85 -12.19
C ALA A 138 -50.28 -19.20 -11.02
N ILE A 139 -50.69 -18.20 -10.22
CA ILE A 139 -51.63 -18.38 -9.10
C ILE A 139 -53.10 -18.36 -9.56
N LYS A 140 -53.40 -17.79 -10.74
CA LYS A 140 -54.75 -17.76 -11.34
C LYS A 140 -55.11 -18.99 -12.20
N VAL A 141 -54.17 -19.93 -12.37
CA VAL A 141 -54.38 -21.26 -12.98
C VAL A 141 -54.56 -22.28 -11.87
#